data_AF-A0A4R6PSX2-F1
#
_entry.id   AF-A0A4R6PSX2-F1
#
_cell.length_a   1.000
_cell.length_b   1.000
_cell.length_c   1.000
_cell.angle_alpha   90.00
_cell.angle_beta   90.00
_cell.angle_gamma   90.00
#
_symmetry.space_group_name_H-M   'P 1'
#
loop_
_entity.id
_entity.type
_entity.pdbx_description
1 polymer ?
#
loop_
_entity_poly.entity_id
_entity_poly.type
_entity_poly.pdbx_seq_one_letter_code
_entity_poly.pdbx_strand_id
1 'polypeptide(L)'
;MSDVRLLQLARGLRVLRRAPDLAAMRAARTPEELARLALVPAGRNLGIAVSFLPGHQRAEAAAALLACRVLDAYEDLADRDHAGAAVLAAAEYLNGTSDSAPPALPPITGVVRDSEALDLLLAERIADIRALVTGLSPQARERVASVLTDMAAVMARNLDKPLPRVTYSEGVLGRVTHYACTLVADGVLPEDDLRELTGCIAVIAQSANDLRDGELELYGAADREELTRMVMLRQLAPTLGGFALLARLGPGTPGFGARAAMAYMTITTSAFLCGAVGAPKPYRRPLTASVLAAGSPKYWTRMLERVRAGADGAIHTMLDAAPDFAAERHVPKTDVLRAGGENSAATSLVPLIVDTTFALVRALPEEPMTGEPAGSTVRTMMIADHLAFGAMERVPGNRPDALRDLAERLQQAALATDAIRS
;
A
#
# COMPACT_ATOMS: atom_id res chain seq x y z
N MET A 1 1.66 -16.50 -22.16
CA MET A 1 2.28 -16.79 -20.84
C MET A 1 2.72 -18.25 -20.90
N SER A 2 3.99 -18.60 -20.64
CA SER A 2 4.45 -20.00 -20.79
C SER A 2 3.93 -20.91 -19.67
N ASP A 3 3.85 -22.22 -19.93
CA ASP A 3 3.37 -23.23 -18.97
C ASP A 3 4.15 -23.22 -17.65
N VAL A 4 5.47 -22.98 -17.73
CA VAL A 4 6.35 -22.85 -16.56
C VAL A 4 5.93 -21.68 -15.66
N ARG A 5 5.45 -20.57 -16.23
CA ARG A 5 4.99 -19.39 -15.46
C ARG A 5 3.64 -19.65 -14.78
N LEU A 6 2.73 -20.35 -15.45
CA LEU A 6 1.45 -20.76 -14.86
C LEU A 6 1.68 -21.68 -13.64
N LEU A 7 2.61 -22.61 -13.75
CA LEU A 7 2.97 -23.51 -12.66
C LEU A 7 3.60 -22.77 -11.46
N GLN A 8 4.45 -21.76 -11.72
CA GLN A 8 5.02 -20.90 -10.68
C GLN A 8 3.94 -20.08 -9.95
N LEU A 9 2.99 -19.51 -10.67
CA LEU A 9 1.88 -18.76 -10.07
C LEU A 9 0.93 -19.66 -9.27
N ALA A 10 0.60 -20.85 -9.79
CA ALA A 10 -0.21 -21.84 -9.09
C ALA A 10 0.48 -22.35 -7.82
N ARG A 11 1.80 -22.58 -7.87
CA ARG A 11 2.62 -22.90 -6.70
C ARG A 11 2.63 -21.75 -5.71
N GLY A 12 2.80 -20.51 -6.14
CA GLY A 12 2.76 -19.32 -5.29
C GLY A 12 1.44 -19.19 -4.53
N LEU A 13 0.29 -19.35 -5.20
CA LEU A 13 -1.01 -19.34 -4.53
C LEU A 13 -1.18 -20.46 -3.51
N ARG A 14 -0.63 -21.65 -3.77
CA ARG A 14 -0.67 -22.77 -2.83
C ARG A 14 0.20 -22.48 -1.61
N VAL A 15 1.37 -21.88 -1.80
CA VAL A 15 2.30 -21.51 -0.73
C VAL A 15 1.76 -20.34 0.11
N LEU A 16 1.08 -19.37 -0.50
CA LEU A 16 0.45 -18.24 0.22
C LEU A 16 -0.51 -18.68 1.34
N ARG A 17 -1.06 -19.89 1.24
CA ARG A 17 -2.03 -20.46 2.19
C ARG A 17 -1.41 -21.48 3.15
N ARG A 18 -0.09 -21.63 3.17
CA ARG A 18 0.64 -22.62 3.97
C ARG A 18 1.72 -21.94 4.81
N ALA A 19 2.04 -22.55 5.94
CA ALA A 19 3.21 -22.17 6.72
C ALA A 19 4.49 -22.25 5.86
N PRO A 20 5.47 -21.34 6.05
CA PRO A 20 6.75 -21.38 5.36
C PRO A 20 7.51 -22.67 5.69
N ASP A 21 8.09 -23.31 4.66
CA ASP A 21 8.98 -24.46 4.85
C ASP A 21 10.39 -23.98 5.22
N LEU A 22 10.56 -23.61 6.49
CA LEU A 22 11.82 -23.08 7.02
C LEU A 22 12.95 -24.10 6.93
N ALA A 23 12.65 -25.40 7.04
CA ALA A 23 13.64 -26.46 6.90
C ALA A 23 14.22 -26.51 5.48
N ALA A 24 13.36 -26.42 4.45
CA ALA A 24 13.82 -26.35 3.07
C ALA A 24 14.63 -25.07 2.80
N MET A 25 14.24 -23.93 3.37
CA MET A 25 14.98 -22.67 3.22
C MET A 25 16.37 -22.75 3.89
N ARG A 26 16.47 -23.33 5.09
CA ARG A 26 17.78 -23.58 5.73
C ARG A 26 18.65 -24.53 4.90
N ALA A 27 18.04 -25.54 4.29
CA ALA A 27 18.74 -26.51 3.45
C ALA A 27 19.09 -26.00 2.03
N ALA A 28 18.63 -24.81 1.63
CA ALA A 28 18.88 -24.25 0.31
C ALA A 28 20.39 -24.08 0.08
N ARG A 29 20.87 -24.63 -1.05
CA ARG A 29 22.30 -24.72 -1.38
C ARG A 29 22.85 -23.52 -2.11
N THR A 30 21.97 -22.73 -2.73
CA THR A 30 22.35 -21.50 -3.45
C THR A 30 21.44 -20.33 -3.09
N PRO A 31 21.91 -19.08 -3.25
CA PRO A 31 21.09 -17.89 -3.05
C PRO A 31 19.81 -17.90 -3.88
N GLU A 32 19.86 -18.38 -5.13
CA GLU A 32 18.70 -18.43 -6.03
C GLU A 32 17.68 -19.49 -5.61
N GLU A 33 18.14 -20.59 -5.00
CA GLU A 33 17.27 -21.59 -4.39
C GLU A 33 16.54 -21.00 -3.18
N LEU A 34 17.29 -20.34 -2.28
CA LEU A 34 16.72 -19.64 -1.12
C LEU A 34 15.68 -18.62 -1.58
N ALA A 35 16.02 -17.75 -2.54
CA ALA A 35 15.12 -16.73 -3.05
C ALA A 35 13.80 -17.31 -3.58
N ARG A 36 13.88 -18.43 -4.31
CA ARG A 36 12.70 -19.09 -4.88
C ARG A 36 11.77 -19.67 -3.82
N LEU A 37 12.33 -20.17 -2.73
CA LEU A 37 11.57 -20.69 -1.59
C LEU A 37 10.99 -19.56 -0.74
N ALA A 38 11.76 -18.49 -0.51
CA ALA A 38 11.42 -17.41 0.39
C ALA A 38 10.52 -16.32 -0.23
N LEU A 39 10.57 -16.09 -1.55
CA LEU A 39 9.91 -14.94 -2.18
C LEU A 39 8.41 -14.81 -1.86
N VAL A 40 7.65 -15.90 -1.97
CA VAL A 40 6.20 -15.87 -1.71
C VAL A 40 5.89 -15.84 -0.21
N PRO A 41 6.53 -16.64 0.65
CA PRO A 41 6.36 -16.49 2.10
C PRO A 41 6.71 -15.09 2.62
N ALA A 42 7.82 -14.51 2.14
CA ALA A 42 8.32 -13.22 2.60
C ALA A 42 7.47 -12.06 2.03
N GLY A 43 7.14 -12.10 0.74
CA GLY A 43 6.42 -11.03 0.04
C GLY A 43 4.92 -11.22 -0.08
N ARG A 44 4.37 -12.38 0.28
CA ARG A 44 2.95 -12.74 0.13
C ARG A 44 2.43 -12.45 -1.30
N ASN A 45 1.40 -11.61 -1.43
CA ASN A 45 0.86 -11.21 -2.74
C ASN A 45 1.90 -10.48 -3.60
N LEU A 46 2.82 -9.71 -3.00
CA LEU A 46 3.89 -9.06 -3.73
C LEU A 46 4.88 -10.09 -4.29
N GLY A 47 5.18 -11.17 -3.56
CA GLY A 47 6.00 -12.28 -4.08
C GLY A 47 5.36 -12.99 -5.28
N ILE A 48 4.02 -13.09 -5.30
CA ILE A 48 3.28 -13.55 -6.47
C ILE A 48 3.32 -12.52 -7.60
N ALA A 49 3.20 -11.22 -7.28
CA ALA A 49 3.28 -10.13 -8.25
C ALA A 49 4.63 -10.13 -8.98
N VAL A 50 5.74 -10.30 -8.25
CA VAL A 50 7.10 -10.44 -8.80
C VAL A 50 7.20 -11.62 -9.78
N SER A 51 6.44 -12.69 -9.57
CA SER A 51 6.42 -13.85 -10.47
C SER A 51 5.83 -13.56 -11.85
N PHE A 52 5.07 -12.46 -12.02
CA PHE A 52 4.60 -12.04 -13.35
C PHE A 52 5.67 -11.31 -14.17
N LEU A 53 6.70 -10.76 -13.54
CA LEU A 53 7.72 -9.94 -14.20
C LEU A 53 8.60 -10.77 -15.16
N PRO A 54 9.16 -10.14 -16.22
CA PRO A 54 10.17 -10.77 -17.06
C PRO A 54 11.44 -11.08 -16.26
N GLY A 55 12.27 -12.00 -16.76
CA GLY A 55 13.38 -12.60 -16.00
C GLY A 55 14.32 -11.60 -15.33
N HIS A 56 14.72 -10.54 -16.03
CA HIS A 56 15.64 -9.51 -15.51
C HIS A 56 14.98 -8.67 -14.39
N GLN A 57 13.78 -8.11 -14.63
CA GLN A 57 13.02 -7.37 -13.61
C GLN A 57 12.64 -8.25 -12.42
N ARG A 58 12.37 -9.54 -12.64
CA ARG A 58 12.02 -10.49 -11.58
C ARG A 58 13.20 -10.77 -10.66
N ALA A 59 14.41 -10.95 -11.20
CA ALA A 59 15.60 -11.17 -10.38
C ALA A 59 15.89 -9.95 -9.52
N GLU A 60 15.85 -8.76 -10.13
CA GLU A 60 16.04 -7.48 -9.45
C GLU A 60 14.97 -7.24 -8.37
N ALA A 61 13.70 -7.41 -8.68
CA ALA A 61 12.61 -7.24 -7.72
C ALA A 61 12.63 -8.29 -6.58
N ALA A 62 13.05 -9.52 -6.85
CA ALA A 62 13.18 -10.55 -5.82
C ALA A 62 14.33 -10.23 -4.86
N ALA A 63 15.49 -9.82 -5.38
CA ALA A 63 16.62 -9.39 -4.56
C ALA A 63 16.26 -8.17 -3.70
N ALA A 64 15.63 -7.15 -4.30
CA ALA A 64 15.16 -5.97 -3.59
C ALA A 64 14.17 -6.32 -2.47
N LEU A 65 13.15 -7.14 -2.77
CA LEU A 65 12.15 -7.55 -1.79
C LEU A 65 12.78 -8.28 -0.61
N LEU A 66 13.64 -9.27 -0.87
CA LEU A 66 14.28 -10.03 0.20
C LEU A 66 15.26 -9.18 1.01
N ALA A 67 15.97 -8.26 0.38
CA ALA A 67 16.84 -7.31 1.07
C ALA A 67 16.03 -6.36 1.97
N CYS A 68 14.91 -5.81 1.50
CA CYS A 68 14.00 -5.03 2.33
C CYS A 68 13.46 -5.85 3.51
N ARG A 69 13.15 -7.13 3.30
CA ARG A 69 12.71 -8.01 4.39
C ARG A 69 13.80 -8.31 5.43
N VAL A 70 15.06 -8.33 5.03
CA VAL A 70 16.17 -8.36 6.00
C VAL A 70 16.20 -7.07 6.82
N LEU A 71 15.98 -5.90 6.21
CA LEU A 71 15.89 -4.65 6.97
C LEU A 71 14.73 -4.66 7.97
N ASP A 72 13.53 -5.11 7.54
CA ASP A 72 12.38 -5.29 8.45
C ASP A 72 12.75 -6.22 9.63
N ALA A 73 13.47 -7.32 9.38
CA ALA A 73 13.91 -8.23 10.44
C ALA A 73 14.79 -7.54 11.49
N TYR A 74 15.68 -6.65 11.05
CA TYR A 74 16.52 -5.86 11.95
C TYR A 74 15.75 -4.73 12.65
N GLU A 75 14.72 -4.17 12.03
CA GLU A 75 13.85 -3.17 12.65
C GLU A 75 12.99 -3.79 13.76
N ASP A 76 12.41 -4.97 13.50
CA ASP A 76 11.40 -5.57 14.35
C ASP A 76 11.97 -6.48 15.45
N LEU A 77 13.10 -7.16 15.19
CA LEU A 77 13.61 -8.23 16.06
C LEU A 77 14.90 -7.89 16.80
N ALA A 78 15.59 -6.80 16.43
CA ALA A 78 16.76 -6.36 17.15
C ALA A 78 16.36 -5.74 18.51
N ASP A 79 17.31 -5.74 19.44
CA ASP A 79 17.15 -4.98 20.69
C ASP A 79 16.91 -3.49 20.38
N ARG A 80 15.90 -2.90 21.02
CA ARG A 80 15.38 -1.57 20.69
C ARG A 80 16.46 -0.49 20.73
N ASP A 81 17.35 -0.58 21.71
CA ASP A 81 18.45 0.38 21.89
C ASP A 81 19.50 0.34 20.77
N HIS A 82 19.56 -0.77 20.04
CA HIS A 82 20.55 -1.04 18.99
C HIS A 82 19.94 -1.19 17.59
N ALA A 83 18.62 -1.32 17.48
CA ALA A 83 17.91 -1.61 16.23
C ALA A 83 18.24 -0.60 15.13
N GLY A 84 18.29 0.70 15.45
CA GLY A 84 18.59 1.75 14.46
C GLY A 84 19.97 1.58 13.83
N ALA A 85 20.99 1.30 14.64
CA ALA A 85 22.34 1.04 14.16
C ALA A 85 22.43 -0.29 13.39
N ALA A 86 21.71 -1.32 13.84
CA ALA A 86 21.70 -2.63 13.20
C ALA A 86 21.07 -2.58 11.79
N VAL A 87 19.96 -1.84 11.62
CA VAL A 87 19.32 -1.61 10.32
C VAL A 87 20.27 -0.89 9.35
N LEU A 88 20.96 0.15 9.81
CA LEU A 88 21.94 0.87 8.98
C LEU A 88 23.11 -0.03 8.57
N ALA A 89 23.67 -0.80 9.51
CA ALA A 89 24.74 -1.76 9.23
C ALA A 89 24.30 -2.85 8.25
N ALA A 90 23.05 -3.34 8.36
CA ALA A 90 22.49 -4.30 7.43
C ALA A 90 22.37 -3.74 6.01
N ALA A 91 21.91 -2.48 5.87
CA ALA A 91 21.84 -1.81 4.58
C ALA A 91 23.23 -1.60 3.95
N GLU A 92 24.21 -1.13 4.73
CA GLU A 92 25.60 -0.98 4.27
C GLU A 92 26.22 -2.30 3.82
N TYR A 93 25.95 -3.38 4.56
CA TYR A 93 26.41 -4.73 4.21
C TYR A 93 25.76 -5.23 2.92
N LEU A 94 24.42 -5.13 2.80
CA LEU A 94 23.67 -5.58 1.63
C LEU A 94 24.07 -4.82 0.36
N ASN A 95 24.39 -3.53 0.49
CA ASN A 95 24.84 -2.67 -0.60
C ASN A 95 26.33 -2.84 -0.96
N GLY A 96 27.08 -3.57 -0.14
CA GLY A 96 28.52 -3.76 -0.32
C GLY A 96 29.36 -2.52 0.02
N THR A 97 28.78 -1.55 0.72
CA THR A 97 29.51 -0.40 1.28
C THR A 97 30.38 -0.83 2.47
N SER A 98 29.95 -1.85 3.20
CA SER A 98 30.70 -2.49 4.28
C SER A 98 30.84 -3.99 4.04
N ASP A 99 32.00 -4.54 4.36
CA ASP A 99 32.22 -6.00 4.41
C ASP A 99 31.90 -6.60 5.78
N SER A 100 31.68 -5.77 6.79
CA SER A 100 31.30 -6.22 8.12
C SER A 100 29.82 -6.54 8.15
N ALA A 101 29.47 -7.79 8.45
CA ALA A 101 28.08 -8.17 8.65
C ALA A 101 27.50 -7.47 9.88
N PRO A 102 26.21 -7.11 9.88
CA PRO A 102 25.53 -6.61 11.07
C PRO A 102 25.56 -7.65 12.20
N PRO A 103 25.38 -7.22 13.47
CA PRO A 103 25.24 -8.13 14.59
C PRO A 103 24.16 -9.19 14.35
N ALA A 104 24.34 -10.38 14.90
CA ALA A 104 23.31 -11.42 14.84
C ALA A 104 22.08 -10.99 15.64
N LEU A 105 20.89 -11.25 15.11
CA LEU A 105 19.65 -11.04 15.85
C LEU A 105 19.55 -11.98 17.04
N PRO A 106 18.97 -11.52 18.17
CA PRO A 106 18.77 -12.37 19.32
C PRO A 106 17.81 -13.52 18.99
N PRO A 107 17.98 -14.71 19.61
CA PRO A 107 17.01 -15.78 19.46
C PRO A 107 15.66 -15.36 20.08
N ILE A 108 14.56 -15.61 19.38
CA ILE A 108 13.22 -15.32 19.91
C ILE A 108 12.90 -16.28 21.05
N THR A 109 12.77 -15.75 22.26
CA THR A 109 12.40 -16.50 23.47
C THR A 109 10.88 -16.48 23.65
N GLY A 110 10.12 -17.19 22.81
CA GLY A 110 8.66 -17.17 22.88
C GLY A 110 7.96 -17.99 21.79
N VAL A 111 6.63 -17.89 21.73
CA VAL A 111 5.84 -18.44 20.61
C VAL A 111 6.17 -17.61 19.37
N VAL A 112 6.94 -18.19 18.45
CA VAL A 112 7.40 -17.51 17.24
C VAL A 112 6.29 -17.51 16.19
N ARG A 113 5.92 -16.34 15.66
CA ARG A 113 5.05 -16.27 14.48
C ARG A 113 5.81 -16.78 13.26
N ASP A 114 5.13 -17.48 12.36
CA ASP A 114 5.73 -17.99 11.12
C ASP A 114 6.48 -16.90 10.31
N SER A 115 6.00 -15.64 10.36
CA SER A 115 6.67 -14.50 9.74
C SER A 115 7.98 -14.14 10.42
N GLU A 116 8.00 -14.07 11.75
CA GLU A 116 9.22 -13.76 12.52
C GLU A 116 10.29 -14.84 12.34
N ALA A 117 9.87 -16.11 12.31
CA ALA A 117 10.77 -17.23 12.05
C ALA A 117 11.39 -17.18 10.65
N LEU A 118 10.65 -16.66 9.66
CA LEU A 118 11.15 -16.42 8.32
C LEU A 118 12.10 -15.23 8.28
N ASP A 119 11.76 -14.13 8.94
CA ASP A 119 12.56 -12.91 8.98
C ASP A 119 13.91 -13.16 9.67
N LEU A 120 13.92 -13.91 10.79
CA LEU A 120 15.15 -14.42 11.41
C LEU A 120 15.99 -15.25 10.44
N LEU A 121 15.38 -16.19 9.71
CA LEU A 121 16.10 -17.03 8.76
C LEU A 121 16.75 -16.20 7.66
N LEU A 122 16.04 -15.20 7.14
CA LEU A 122 16.58 -14.29 6.12
C LEU A 122 17.74 -13.46 6.65
N ALA A 123 17.67 -12.99 7.90
CA ALA A 123 18.77 -12.29 8.56
C ALA A 123 19.98 -13.22 8.83
N GLU A 124 19.76 -14.45 9.29
CA GLU A 124 20.82 -15.48 9.43
C GLU A 124 21.51 -15.77 8.08
N ARG A 125 20.75 -15.72 6.99
CA ARG A 125 21.21 -15.94 5.62
C ARG A 125 21.49 -14.63 4.86
N ILE A 126 21.77 -13.53 5.56
CA ILE A 126 21.99 -12.20 4.94
C ILE A 126 23.09 -12.21 3.86
N ALA A 127 24.12 -13.05 4.02
CA ALA A 127 25.18 -13.21 3.03
C ALA A 127 24.67 -13.73 1.68
N ASP A 128 23.68 -14.63 1.68
CA ASP A 128 23.05 -15.11 0.45
C ASP A 128 22.19 -14.00 -0.19
N ILE A 129 21.51 -13.19 0.63
CA ILE A 129 20.74 -12.05 0.14
C ILE A 129 21.67 -11.00 -0.48
N ARG A 130 22.82 -10.71 0.15
CA ARG A 130 23.88 -9.87 -0.42
C ARG A 130 24.39 -10.46 -1.73
N ALA A 131 24.57 -11.77 -1.83
CA ALA A 131 25.00 -12.42 -3.08
C ALA A 131 23.99 -12.22 -4.21
N LEU A 132 22.68 -12.28 -3.93
CA LEU A 132 21.63 -11.97 -4.91
C LEU A 132 21.73 -10.54 -5.43
N VAL A 133 21.92 -9.56 -4.52
CA VAL A 133 22.09 -8.14 -4.91
C VAL A 133 23.37 -7.98 -5.72
N THR A 134 24.48 -8.57 -5.27
CA THR A 134 25.79 -8.50 -5.93
C THR A 134 25.77 -9.05 -7.35
N GLY A 135 24.97 -10.09 -7.59
CA GLY A 135 24.79 -10.74 -8.90
C GLY A 135 23.94 -9.95 -9.90
N LEU A 136 23.32 -8.83 -9.50
CA LEU A 136 22.58 -7.96 -10.41
C LEU A 136 23.52 -7.14 -11.32
N SER A 137 22.95 -6.59 -12.40
CA SER A 137 23.69 -5.63 -13.24
C SER A 137 24.07 -4.37 -12.44
N PRO A 138 25.13 -3.63 -12.81
CA PRO A 138 25.55 -2.42 -12.08
C PRO A 138 24.41 -1.42 -11.84
N GLN A 139 23.61 -1.14 -12.87
CA GLN A 139 22.46 -0.23 -12.77
C GLN A 139 21.37 -0.75 -11.82
N ALA A 140 21.11 -2.06 -11.82
CA ALA A 140 20.14 -2.67 -10.92
C ALA A 140 20.64 -2.62 -9.47
N ARG A 141 21.94 -2.84 -9.24
CA ARG A 141 22.56 -2.70 -7.92
C ARG A 141 22.46 -1.28 -7.39
N GLU A 142 22.74 -0.28 -8.22
CA GLU A 142 22.61 1.13 -7.85
C GLU A 142 21.18 1.49 -7.42
N ARG A 143 20.17 1.05 -8.19
CA ARG A 143 18.76 1.27 -7.84
C ARG A 143 18.38 0.60 -6.52
N VAL A 144 18.74 -0.68 -6.34
CA VAL A 144 18.48 -1.41 -5.10
C VAL A 144 19.18 -0.75 -3.92
N ALA A 145 20.45 -0.35 -4.09
CA ALA A 145 21.22 0.29 -3.04
C ALA A 145 20.65 1.64 -2.59
N SER A 146 20.16 2.44 -3.55
CA SER A 146 19.47 3.70 -3.23
C SER A 146 18.24 3.45 -2.37
N VAL A 147 17.41 2.46 -2.72
CA VAL A 147 16.19 2.14 -1.96
C VAL A 147 16.52 1.64 -0.56
N LEU A 148 17.49 0.71 -0.43
CA LEU A 148 17.88 0.15 0.86
C LEU A 148 18.46 1.23 1.78
N THR A 149 19.28 2.13 1.25
CA THR A 149 19.84 3.26 2.02
C THR A 149 18.75 4.20 2.50
N ASP A 150 17.84 4.61 1.61
CA ASP A 150 16.76 5.54 1.94
C ASP A 150 15.80 4.96 3.00
N MET A 151 15.42 3.68 2.83
CA MET A 151 14.55 2.99 3.77
C MET A 151 15.21 2.83 5.14
N ALA A 152 16.45 2.35 5.17
CA ALA A 152 17.19 2.15 6.42
C ALA A 152 17.32 3.45 7.21
N ALA A 153 17.55 4.58 6.52
CA ALA A 153 17.58 5.89 7.15
C ALA A 153 16.21 6.29 7.74
N VAL A 154 15.10 5.97 7.09
CA VAL A 154 13.74 6.22 7.64
C VAL A 154 13.48 5.35 8.86
N MET A 155 13.76 4.04 8.77
CA MET A 155 13.60 3.09 9.86
C MET A 155 14.42 3.51 11.08
N ALA A 156 15.72 3.81 10.89
CA ALA A 156 16.60 4.25 11.97
C ALA A 156 16.10 5.54 12.66
N ARG A 157 15.62 6.53 11.89
CA ARG A 157 15.01 7.74 12.47
C ARG A 157 13.74 7.44 13.26
N ASN A 158 12.89 6.53 12.78
CA ASN A 158 11.68 6.13 13.48
C ASN A 158 11.99 5.36 14.79
N LEU A 159 13.09 4.60 14.79
CA LEU A 159 13.57 3.88 15.96
C LEU A 159 14.08 4.84 17.05
N ASP A 160 14.82 5.89 16.65
CA ASP A 160 15.29 6.97 17.52
C ASP A 160 14.15 7.85 18.03
N LYS A 161 13.32 8.37 17.11
CA LYS A 161 12.16 9.20 17.42
C LYS A 161 10.97 8.78 16.56
N PRO A 162 9.88 8.27 17.17
CA PRO A 162 8.69 7.85 16.44
C PRO A 162 8.20 8.92 15.46
N LEU A 163 8.09 8.53 14.19
CA LEU A 163 7.60 9.39 13.13
C LEU A 163 6.07 9.32 13.04
N PRO A 164 5.40 10.37 12.53
CA PRO A 164 3.99 10.27 12.17
C PRO A 164 3.75 9.10 11.21
N ARG A 165 2.64 8.37 11.37
CA ARG A 165 2.42 7.11 10.64
C ARG A 165 2.45 7.29 9.12
N VAL A 166 1.87 8.37 8.61
CA VAL A 166 1.90 8.72 7.17
C VAL A 166 3.33 8.94 6.70
N THR A 167 4.13 9.73 7.44
CA THR A 167 5.54 9.99 7.13
C THR A 167 6.37 8.72 7.13
N TYR A 168 6.18 7.85 8.12
CA TYR A 168 6.85 6.55 8.14
C TYR A 168 6.44 5.68 6.94
N SER A 169 5.14 5.55 6.68
CA SER A 169 4.60 4.74 5.57
C SER A 169 5.14 5.18 4.21
N GLU A 170 5.13 6.48 3.94
CA GLU A 170 5.68 7.04 2.69
C GLU A 170 7.22 6.90 2.64
N GLY A 171 7.89 6.97 3.79
CA GLY A 171 9.34 6.81 3.89
C GLY A 171 9.82 5.36 3.71
N VAL A 172 9.03 4.35 4.09
CA VAL A 172 9.38 2.93 3.92
C VAL A 172 8.70 2.34 2.68
N LEU A 173 7.40 2.05 2.74
CA LEU A 173 6.66 1.45 1.63
C LEU A 173 6.51 2.40 0.45
N GLY A 174 6.50 3.72 0.65
CA GLY A 174 6.46 4.68 -0.45
C GLY A 174 7.70 4.62 -1.32
N ARG A 175 8.89 4.45 -0.71
CA ARG A 175 10.15 4.26 -1.43
C ARG A 175 10.19 2.95 -2.19
N VAL A 176 9.78 1.85 -1.55
CA VAL A 176 9.68 0.53 -2.21
C VAL A 176 8.71 0.58 -3.38
N THR A 177 7.54 1.20 -3.19
CA THR A 177 6.51 1.28 -4.22
C THR A 177 6.95 2.17 -5.37
N HIS A 178 7.60 3.30 -5.08
CA HIS A 178 8.18 4.18 -6.10
C HIS A 178 9.19 3.44 -6.95
N TYR A 179 10.16 2.80 -6.32
CA TYR A 179 11.11 1.92 -7.00
C TYR A 179 10.43 0.84 -7.85
N ALA A 180 9.44 0.13 -7.30
CA ALA A 180 8.77 -0.93 -8.01
C ALA A 180 8.01 -0.40 -9.24
N CYS A 181 7.40 0.78 -9.14
CA CYS A 181 6.72 1.42 -10.27
C CYS A 181 7.72 1.95 -11.30
N THR A 182 8.81 2.61 -10.90
CA THR A 182 9.89 3.03 -11.81
C THR A 182 10.49 1.84 -12.55
N LEU A 183 10.72 0.72 -11.86
CA LEU A 183 11.28 -0.50 -12.48
C LEU A 183 10.44 -1.02 -13.65
N VAL A 184 9.11 -0.87 -13.58
CA VAL A 184 8.19 -1.52 -14.51
C VAL A 184 7.43 -0.58 -15.44
N ALA A 185 7.38 0.70 -15.11
CA ALA A 185 6.59 1.73 -15.77
C ALA A 185 7.34 3.07 -15.88
N ASP A 186 8.67 3.01 -16.01
CA ASP A 186 9.52 4.18 -16.23
C ASP A 186 8.99 5.06 -17.38
N GLY A 187 8.94 6.36 -17.14
CA GLY A 187 8.47 7.36 -18.11
C GLY A 187 6.98 7.32 -18.47
N VAL A 188 6.15 6.46 -17.84
CA VAL A 188 4.70 6.40 -18.12
C VAL A 188 3.94 7.57 -17.48
N LEU A 189 4.34 7.95 -16.26
CA LEU A 189 3.83 9.11 -15.55
C LEU A 189 4.96 10.13 -15.34
N PRO A 190 4.65 11.43 -15.26
CA PRO A 190 5.56 12.41 -14.67
C PRO A 190 6.01 11.98 -13.28
N GLU A 191 7.24 12.34 -12.88
CA GLU A 191 7.82 11.92 -11.60
C GLU A 191 6.97 12.37 -10.39
N ASP A 192 6.39 13.56 -10.43
CA ASP A 192 5.53 14.05 -9.35
C ASP A 192 4.24 13.23 -9.22
N ASP A 193 3.57 12.94 -10.35
CA ASP A 193 2.40 12.05 -10.40
C ASP A 193 2.76 10.63 -9.90
N LEU A 194 3.95 10.14 -10.25
CA LEU A 194 4.42 8.83 -9.82
C LEU A 194 4.64 8.78 -8.30
N ARG A 195 5.29 9.80 -7.73
CA ARG A 195 5.50 9.92 -6.28
C ARG A 195 4.19 10.01 -5.52
N GLU A 196 3.22 10.74 -6.06
CA GLU A 196 1.92 10.88 -5.46
C GLU A 196 1.14 9.55 -5.45
N LEU A 197 1.16 8.82 -6.58
CA LEU A 197 0.59 7.48 -6.66
C LEU A 197 1.25 6.53 -5.66
N THR A 198 2.57 6.53 -5.58
CA THR A 198 3.30 5.58 -4.75
C THR A 198 3.16 5.91 -3.26
N GLY A 199 3.03 7.19 -2.91
CA GLY A 199 2.62 7.62 -1.57
C GLY A 199 1.22 7.13 -1.20
N CYS A 200 0.24 7.26 -2.10
CA CYS A 200 -1.11 6.73 -1.88
C CYS A 200 -1.11 5.20 -1.66
N ILE A 201 -0.43 4.47 -2.54
CA ILE A 201 -0.33 3.00 -2.44
C ILE A 201 0.37 2.59 -1.14
N ALA A 202 1.39 3.33 -0.72
CA ALA A 202 2.12 3.04 0.52
C ALA A 202 1.23 3.18 1.75
N VAL A 203 0.45 4.26 1.87
CA VAL A 203 -0.51 4.42 2.97
C VAL A 203 -1.55 3.30 2.95
N ILE A 204 -2.04 2.93 1.75
CA ILE A 204 -3.01 1.84 1.61
C ILE A 204 -2.43 0.51 2.08
N ALA A 205 -1.24 0.17 1.58
CA ALA A 205 -0.57 -1.09 1.89
C ALA A 205 -0.12 -1.17 3.35
N GLN A 206 0.39 -0.08 3.92
CA GLN A 206 0.80 -0.04 5.32
C GLN A 206 -0.41 -0.23 6.23
N SER A 207 -1.49 0.51 6.00
CA SER A 207 -2.70 0.37 6.81
C SER A 207 -3.31 -1.04 6.70
N ALA A 208 -3.17 -1.71 5.55
CA ALA A 208 -3.57 -3.11 5.41
C ALA A 208 -2.66 -4.07 6.20
N ASN A 209 -1.36 -3.78 6.31
CA ASN A 209 -0.44 -4.53 7.18
C ASN A 209 -0.79 -4.31 8.65
N ASP A 210 -0.94 -3.06 9.08
CA ASP A 210 -1.26 -2.69 10.46
C ASP A 210 -2.59 -3.31 10.90
N LEU A 211 -3.57 -3.29 10.00
CA LEU A 211 -4.79 -4.04 10.19
C LEU A 211 -4.47 -5.53 10.29
N ARG A 212 -3.81 -6.18 9.35
CA ARG A 212 -3.54 -7.63 9.49
C ARG A 212 -2.84 -8.00 10.81
N ASP A 213 -1.89 -7.18 11.25
CA ASP A 213 -1.00 -7.49 12.37
C ASP A 213 -1.59 -7.07 13.72
N GLY A 214 -2.66 -6.26 13.73
CA GLY A 214 -3.41 -5.95 14.95
C GLY A 214 -2.81 -4.79 15.74
N GLU A 215 -2.26 -3.80 15.05
CA GLU A 215 -1.52 -2.67 15.63
C GLU A 215 -2.45 -1.65 16.33
N LEU A 216 -3.08 -2.06 17.44
CA LEU A 216 -4.03 -1.24 18.19
C LEU A 216 -3.39 0.05 18.71
N GLU A 217 -2.20 -0.07 19.31
CA GLU A 217 -1.49 1.03 19.97
C GLU A 217 -1.10 2.15 18.99
N LEU A 218 -0.70 1.79 17.76
CA LEU A 218 -0.33 2.76 16.72
C LEU A 218 -1.50 3.67 16.31
N TYR A 219 -2.74 3.20 16.53
CA TYR A 219 -3.95 3.93 16.20
C TYR A 219 -4.67 4.46 17.45
N GLY A 220 -4.21 4.12 18.65
CA GLY A 220 -4.94 4.41 19.89
C GLY A 220 -6.31 3.72 19.94
N ALA A 221 -6.47 2.60 19.23
CA ALA A 221 -7.72 1.86 19.17
C ALA A 221 -7.88 0.97 20.40
N ALA A 222 -9.07 0.96 21.00
CA ALA A 222 -9.37 0.10 22.15
C ALA A 222 -9.46 -1.37 21.75
N ASP A 223 -9.93 -1.65 20.54
CA ASP A 223 -10.12 -2.99 20.04
C ASP A 223 -9.98 -3.11 18.51
N ARG A 224 -10.18 -4.34 18.05
CA ARG A 224 -10.07 -4.71 16.64
C ARG A 224 -11.08 -4.01 15.73
N GLU A 225 -12.28 -3.79 16.22
CA GLU A 225 -13.37 -3.18 15.49
C GLU A 225 -13.08 -1.70 15.28
N GLU A 226 -12.64 -1.03 16.35
CA GLU A 226 -12.22 0.37 16.28
C GLU A 226 -11.02 0.56 15.34
N LEU A 227 -9.99 -0.29 15.44
CA LEU A 227 -8.85 -0.26 14.50
C LEU A 227 -9.32 -0.41 13.05
N THR A 228 -10.24 -1.35 12.80
CA THR A 228 -10.79 -1.57 11.45
C THR A 228 -11.49 -0.31 10.94
N ARG A 229 -12.32 0.33 11.78
CA ARG A 229 -13.03 1.57 11.44
C ARG A 229 -12.06 2.71 11.14
N MET A 230 -11.07 2.94 12.00
CA MET A 230 -10.06 3.99 11.82
C MET A 230 -9.24 3.79 10.55
N VAL A 231 -8.80 2.55 10.29
CA VAL A 231 -8.08 2.20 9.06
C VAL A 231 -8.95 2.50 7.85
N MET A 232 -10.17 1.98 7.80
CA MET A 232 -11.04 2.11 6.61
C MET A 232 -11.37 3.57 6.28
N LEU A 233 -11.62 4.41 7.28
CA LEU A 233 -11.85 5.85 7.07
C LEU A 233 -10.60 6.57 6.57
N ARG A 234 -9.43 6.26 7.11
CA ARG A 234 -8.14 6.82 6.63
C ARG A 234 -7.81 6.43 5.18
N GLN A 235 -8.37 5.32 4.67
CA GLN A 235 -8.15 4.90 3.30
C GLN A 235 -8.89 5.74 2.26
N LEU A 236 -9.92 6.52 2.63
CA LEU A 236 -10.76 7.27 1.68
C LEU A 236 -9.94 8.15 0.73
N ALA A 237 -9.14 9.05 1.32
CA ALA A 237 -8.29 9.97 0.60
C ALA A 237 -7.25 9.27 -0.31
N PRO A 238 -6.35 8.40 0.19
CA PRO A 238 -5.35 7.76 -0.68
C PRO A 238 -5.99 6.84 -1.73
N THR A 239 -7.17 6.29 -1.48
CA THR A 239 -7.88 5.44 -2.46
C THR A 239 -8.38 6.26 -3.65
N LEU A 240 -8.85 7.49 -3.44
CA LEU A 240 -9.26 8.41 -4.53
C LEU A 240 -8.11 8.67 -5.51
N GLY A 241 -6.98 9.21 -5.01
CA GLY A 241 -5.83 9.53 -5.88
C GLY A 241 -5.14 8.28 -6.42
N GLY A 242 -5.01 7.24 -5.59
CA GLY A 242 -4.42 5.96 -5.99
C GLY A 242 -5.13 5.37 -7.21
N PHE A 243 -6.46 5.35 -7.22
CA PHE A 243 -7.20 4.85 -8.38
C PHE A 243 -7.20 5.79 -9.59
N ALA A 244 -7.15 7.10 -9.40
CA ALA A 244 -7.07 8.06 -10.50
C ALA A 244 -5.74 7.90 -11.26
N LEU A 245 -4.63 7.87 -10.55
CA LEU A 245 -3.29 7.74 -11.14
C LEU A 245 -3.02 6.32 -11.67
N LEU A 246 -3.51 5.29 -10.99
CA LEU A 246 -3.41 3.90 -11.47
C LEU A 246 -4.17 3.67 -12.79
N ALA A 247 -5.25 4.43 -13.05
CA ALA A 247 -5.98 4.37 -14.32
C ALA A 247 -5.13 4.79 -15.52
N ARG A 248 -4.15 5.68 -15.30
CA ARG A 248 -3.20 6.15 -16.31
C ARG A 248 -1.98 5.21 -16.38
N LEU A 249 -1.41 4.84 -15.23
CA LEU A 249 -0.20 4.02 -15.16
C LEU A 249 -0.39 2.65 -15.82
N GLY A 250 -1.51 1.97 -15.53
CA GLY A 250 -1.73 0.59 -15.98
C GLY A 250 -1.72 0.40 -17.49
N PRO A 251 -2.58 1.08 -18.26
CA PRO A 251 -2.62 0.95 -19.71
C PRO A 251 -1.33 1.44 -20.40
N GLY A 252 -0.65 2.44 -19.81
CA GLY A 252 0.60 2.98 -20.33
C GLY A 252 1.83 2.11 -20.05
N THR A 253 1.76 1.21 -19.07
CA THR A 253 2.85 0.29 -18.73
C THR A 253 3.11 -0.70 -19.88
N PRO A 254 4.33 -0.77 -20.47
CA PRO A 254 4.58 -1.55 -21.68
C PRO A 254 4.54 -3.07 -21.45
N GLY A 255 4.98 -3.54 -20.27
CA GLY A 255 5.10 -4.97 -19.98
C GLY A 255 3.79 -5.64 -19.59
N PHE A 256 3.40 -6.72 -20.30
CA PHE A 256 2.24 -7.54 -19.91
C PHE A 256 2.36 -8.08 -18.48
N GLY A 257 3.55 -8.56 -18.11
CA GLY A 257 3.83 -9.05 -16.76
C GLY A 257 3.69 -7.98 -15.69
N ALA A 258 4.19 -6.77 -15.97
CA ALA A 258 4.06 -5.62 -15.09
C ALA A 258 2.60 -5.19 -14.89
N ARG A 259 1.81 -5.10 -15.97
CA ARG A 259 0.37 -4.84 -15.88
C ARG A 259 -0.35 -5.92 -15.08
N ALA A 260 -0.01 -7.19 -15.28
CA ALA A 260 -0.60 -8.29 -14.51
C ALA A 260 -0.25 -8.20 -13.02
N ALA A 261 1.02 -7.86 -12.69
CA ALA A 261 1.46 -7.64 -11.31
C ALA A 261 0.69 -6.50 -10.64
N MET A 262 0.59 -5.34 -11.30
CA MET A 262 -0.16 -4.18 -10.80
C MET A 262 -1.64 -4.50 -10.59
N ALA A 263 -2.29 -5.12 -11.57
CA ALA A 263 -3.69 -5.54 -11.45
C ALA A 263 -3.88 -6.54 -10.31
N TYR A 264 -2.95 -7.50 -10.15
CA TYR A 264 -2.99 -8.48 -9.06
C TYR A 264 -2.89 -7.84 -7.68
N MET A 265 -1.93 -6.93 -7.48
CA MET A 265 -1.81 -6.20 -6.22
C MET A 265 -3.05 -5.37 -5.94
N THR A 266 -3.55 -4.62 -6.93
CA THR A 266 -4.77 -3.81 -6.81
C THR A 266 -5.97 -4.65 -6.38
N ILE A 267 -6.21 -5.77 -7.07
CA ILE A 267 -7.34 -6.66 -6.77
C ILE A 267 -7.20 -7.30 -5.39
N THR A 268 -6.02 -7.79 -5.03
CA THR A 268 -5.82 -8.55 -3.78
C THR A 268 -5.79 -7.66 -2.55
N THR A 269 -5.16 -6.49 -2.61
CA THR A 269 -5.21 -5.49 -1.53
C THR A 269 -6.65 -5.02 -1.30
N SER A 270 -7.39 -4.71 -2.37
CA SER A 270 -8.79 -4.31 -2.24
C SER A 270 -9.67 -5.44 -1.69
N ALA A 271 -9.43 -6.68 -2.10
CA ALA A 271 -10.15 -7.84 -1.56
C ALA A 271 -9.84 -8.11 -0.08
N PHE A 272 -8.64 -7.76 0.40
CA PHE A 272 -8.31 -7.83 1.83
C PHE A 272 -9.09 -6.77 2.62
N LEU A 273 -9.06 -5.51 2.18
CA LEU A 273 -9.77 -4.42 2.85
C LEU A 273 -11.29 -4.63 2.85
N CYS A 274 -11.88 -5.09 1.74
CA CYS A 274 -13.29 -5.49 1.71
C CYS A 274 -13.59 -6.61 2.72
N GLY A 275 -12.73 -7.62 2.78
CA GLY A 275 -12.90 -8.75 3.69
C GLY A 275 -12.82 -8.36 5.17
N ALA A 276 -12.03 -7.35 5.53
CA ALA A 276 -11.88 -6.90 6.91
C ALA A 276 -13.18 -6.35 7.52
N VAL A 277 -14.08 -5.83 6.68
CA VAL A 277 -15.39 -5.29 7.08
C VAL A 277 -16.56 -6.19 6.67
N GLY A 278 -16.27 -7.44 6.27
CA GLY A 278 -17.30 -8.38 5.81
C GLY A 278 -17.91 -8.06 4.44
N ALA A 279 -17.37 -7.09 3.69
CA ALA A 279 -17.86 -6.74 2.36
C ALA A 279 -17.43 -7.77 1.30
N PRO A 280 -18.23 -7.95 0.23
CA PRO A 280 -17.88 -8.87 -0.86
C PRO A 280 -16.57 -8.49 -1.54
N LYS A 281 -15.71 -9.48 -1.77
CA LYS A 281 -14.47 -9.29 -2.54
C LYS A 281 -14.81 -8.90 -3.98
N PRO A 282 -14.09 -7.92 -4.59
CA PRO A 282 -14.35 -7.52 -5.98
C PRO A 282 -14.26 -8.70 -6.95
N TYR A 283 -13.26 -9.58 -6.76
CA TYR A 283 -13.03 -10.74 -7.62
C TYR A 283 -12.89 -12.03 -6.83
N ARG A 284 -13.57 -13.09 -7.29
CA ARG A 284 -13.38 -14.46 -6.78
C ARG A 284 -12.10 -15.12 -7.30
N ARG A 285 -11.65 -14.75 -8.50
CA ARG A 285 -10.48 -15.32 -9.20
C ARG A 285 -9.48 -14.21 -9.54
N PRO A 286 -8.66 -13.75 -8.57
CA PRO A 286 -7.78 -12.61 -8.75
C PRO A 286 -6.80 -12.81 -9.91
N LEU A 287 -6.11 -13.96 -9.99
CA LEU A 287 -5.16 -14.23 -11.09
C LEU A 287 -5.77 -14.07 -12.47
N THR A 288 -6.95 -14.67 -12.69
CA THR A 288 -7.62 -14.58 -14.00
C THR A 288 -7.98 -13.15 -14.34
N ALA A 289 -8.52 -12.40 -13.38
CA ALA A 289 -8.87 -11.00 -13.57
C ALA A 289 -7.63 -10.14 -13.87
N SER A 290 -6.51 -10.39 -13.19
CA SER A 290 -5.24 -9.69 -13.43
C SER A 290 -4.69 -9.94 -14.84
N VAL A 291 -4.73 -11.19 -15.31
CA VAL A 291 -4.29 -11.56 -16.67
C VAL A 291 -5.19 -10.92 -17.73
N LEU A 292 -6.51 -10.87 -17.50
CA LEU A 292 -7.44 -10.19 -18.41
C LEU A 292 -7.20 -8.67 -18.45
N ALA A 293 -7.02 -8.03 -17.30
CA ALA A 293 -6.71 -6.61 -17.20
C ALA A 293 -5.39 -6.26 -17.90
N ALA A 294 -4.37 -7.12 -17.78
CA ALA A 294 -3.08 -6.93 -18.45
C ALA A 294 -3.16 -7.04 -19.98
N GLY A 295 -4.15 -7.79 -20.49
CA GLY A 295 -4.33 -8.03 -21.92
C GLY A 295 -5.11 -6.96 -22.67
N SER A 296 -5.83 -6.06 -21.98
CA SER A 296 -6.66 -5.06 -22.65
C SER A 296 -6.95 -3.84 -21.77
N PRO A 297 -6.80 -2.61 -22.31
CA PRO A 297 -7.25 -1.39 -21.63
C PRO A 297 -8.73 -1.45 -21.20
N LYS A 298 -9.60 -2.06 -22.00
CA LYS A 298 -11.02 -2.23 -21.66
C LYS A 298 -11.21 -3.09 -20.41
N TYR A 299 -10.47 -4.19 -20.28
CA TYR A 299 -10.52 -5.04 -19.09
C TYR A 299 -9.82 -4.38 -17.89
N TRP A 300 -8.82 -3.53 -18.12
CA TRP A 300 -8.21 -2.69 -17.09
C TRP A 300 -9.22 -1.71 -16.49
N THR A 301 -9.92 -0.93 -17.32
CA THR A 301 -10.95 0.00 -16.87
C THR A 301 -12.05 -0.71 -16.08
N ARG A 302 -12.56 -1.84 -16.60
CA ARG A 302 -13.54 -2.68 -15.88
C ARG A 302 -13.01 -3.19 -14.54
N MET A 303 -11.72 -3.49 -14.47
CA MET A 303 -11.07 -3.91 -13.22
C MET A 303 -11.06 -2.79 -12.20
N LEU A 304 -10.66 -1.59 -12.61
CA LEU A 304 -10.68 -0.43 -11.73
C LEU A 304 -12.08 -0.04 -11.29
N GLU A 305 -13.06 0.01 -12.19
CA GLU A 305 -14.46 0.29 -11.84
C GLU A 305 -14.99 -0.68 -10.78
N ARG A 306 -14.71 -1.98 -10.96
CA ARG A 306 -15.18 -3.02 -10.04
C ARG A 306 -14.47 -2.97 -8.69
N VAL A 307 -13.18 -2.65 -8.68
CA VAL A 307 -12.42 -2.46 -7.45
C VAL A 307 -12.89 -1.20 -6.71
N ARG A 308 -13.12 -0.09 -7.41
CA ARG A 308 -13.70 1.16 -6.86
C ARG A 308 -15.05 0.89 -6.21
N ALA A 309 -15.97 0.24 -6.92
CA ALA A 309 -17.28 -0.12 -6.39
C ALA A 309 -17.19 -1.05 -5.16
N GLY A 310 -16.20 -1.94 -5.12
CA GLY A 310 -15.93 -2.77 -3.95
C GLY A 310 -15.44 -1.97 -2.75
N ALA A 311 -14.53 -1.02 -2.96
CA ALA A 311 -14.05 -0.13 -1.92
C ALA A 311 -15.17 0.77 -1.37
N ASP A 312 -15.97 1.40 -2.24
CA ASP A 312 -17.18 2.14 -1.83
C ASP A 312 -18.11 1.26 -1.00
N GLY A 313 -18.41 0.05 -1.49
CA GLY A 313 -19.25 -0.90 -0.78
C GLY A 313 -18.70 -1.29 0.60
N ALA A 314 -17.38 -1.40 0.74
CA ALA A 314 -16.70 -1.69 2.00
C ALA A 314 -16.82 -0.53 3.01
N ILE A 315 -16.62 0.71 2.55
CA ILE A 315 -16.83 1.91 3.37
C ILE A 315 -18.26 1.96 3.89
N HIS A 316 -19.24 1.78 3.00
CA HIS A 316 -20.66 1.77 3.40
C HIS A 316 -20.97 0.63 4.37
N THR A 317 -20.44 -0.57 4.15
CA THR A 317 -20.63 -1.72 5.07
C THR A 317 -20.08 -1.42 6.46
N MET A 318 -18.93 -0.75 6.54
CA MET A 318 -18.35 -0.34 7.81
C MET A 318 -19.20 0.75 8.50
N LEU A 319 -19.73 1.73 7.75
CA LEU A 319 -20.62 2.75 8.31
C LEU A 319 -21.95 2.15 8.78
N ASP A 320 -22.51 1.20 8.02
CA ASP A 320 -23.76 0.49 8.38
C ASP A 320 -23.61 -0.31 9.69
N ALA A 321 -22.40 -0.71 10.07
CA ALA A 321 -22.12 -1.43 11.31
C ALA A 321 -21.92 -0.52 12.53
N ALA A 322 -21.72 0.79 12.33
CA ALA A 322 -21.47 1.71 13.43
C ALA A 322 -22.76 1.97 14.26
N PRO A 323 -22.65 2.13 15.59
CA PRO A 323 -23.80 2.36 16.47
C PRO A 323 -24.66 3.55 16.03
N ASP A 324 -24.01 4.58 15.50
CA ASP A 324 -24.63 5.83 15.01
C ASP A 324 -25.63 5.61 13.86
N PHE A 325 -25.59 4.44 13.19
CA PHE A 325 -26.47 4.09 12.07
C PHE A 325 -27.30 2.83 12.31
N ALA A 326 -27.25 2.24 13.51
CA ALA A 326 -27.88 0.94 13.81
C ALA A 326 -29.42 0.95 13.64
N ALA A 327 -30.05 2.13 13.72
CA ALA A 327 -31.49 2.32 13.60
C ALA A 327 -32.00 2.44 12.15
N GLU A 328 -31.14 2.75 11.17
CA GLU A 328 -31.56 3.07 9.79
C GLU A 328 -30.92 2.11 8.77
N ARG A 329 -31.47 0.90 8.65
CA ARG A 329 -30.86 -0.16 7.81
C ARG A 329 -30.91 0.06 6.29
N HIS A 330 -31.52 1.13 5.79
CA HIS A 330 -31.75 1.35 4.35
C HIS A 330 -31.44 2.79 3.91
N VAL A 331 -30.28 3.28 4.30
CA VAL A 331 -29.76 4.58 3.86
C VAL A 331 -29.23 4.50 2.41
N PRO A 332 -29.64 5.40 1.50
CA PRO A 332 -29.05 5.50 0.17
C PRO A 332 -27.52 5.65 0.20
N LYS A 333 -26.81 4.89 -0.63
CA LYS A 333 -25.34 4.88 -0.69
C LYS A 333 -24.86 5.93 -1.68
N THR A 334 -24.01 6.84 -1.22
CA THR A 334 -23.32 7.84 -2.05
C THR A 334 -22.13 7.20 -2.76
N ASP A 335 -22.00 7.39 -4.08
CA ASP A 335 -20.87 6.88 -4.88
C ASP A 335 -19.64 7.79 -4.74
N VAL A 336 -18.98 7.73 -3.58
CA VAL A 336 -17.87 8.62 -3.18
C VAL A 336 -16.68 8.50 -4.13
N LEU A 337 -16.25 7.28 -4.45
CA LEU A 337 -15.08 7.05 -5.30
C LEU A 337 -15.38 7.19 -6.81
N ARG A 338 -16.64 7.40 -7.20
CA ARG A 338 -17.01 7.77 -8.59
C ARG A 338 -17.22 9.27 -8.77
N ALA A 339 -17.68 9.97 -7.72
CA ALA A 339 -17.98 11.40 -7.76
C ALA A 339 -16.77 12.27 -8.21
N GLY A 340 -15.54 11.88 -7.86
CA GLY A 340 -14.33 12.60 -8.25
C GLY A 340 -13.69 12.16 -9.58
N GLY A 341 -14.23 11.14 -10.26
CA GLY A 341 -13.44 10.32 -11.19
C GLY A 341 -13.72 10.45 -12.69
N GLU A 342 -14.88 10.97 -13.12
CA GLU A 342 -15.26 10.90 -14.55
C GLU A 342 -14.79 12.11 -15.38
N ASN A 343 -14.51 13.26 -14.75
CA ASN A 343 -14.12 14.50 -15.46
C ASN A 343 -12.94 15.28 -14.83
N SER A 344 -12.33 14.81 -13.73
CA SER A 344 -11.25 15.58 -13.11
C SER A 344 -9.93 15.40 -13.88
N ALA A 345 -9.44 16.49 -14.47
CA ALA A 345 -8.11 16.58 -15.06
C ALA A 345 -7.00 16.70 -13.99
N ALA A 346 -7.37 16.81 -12.71
CA ALA A 346 -6.41 16.95 -11.63
C ALA A 346 -5.62 15.65 -11.43
N THR A 347 -4.30 15.75 -11.54
CA THR A 347 -3.38 14.65 -11.25
C THR A 347 -2.92 14.67 -9.79
N SER A 348 -3.08 15.83 -9.13
CA SER A 348 -2.84 15.98 -7.71
C SER A 348 -4.04 15.58 -6.86
N LEU A 349 -3.76 14.83 -5.80
CA LEU A 349 -4.68 14.27 -4.84
C LEU A 349 -5.39 15.35 -4.02
N VAL A 350 -4.71 16.45 -3.66
CA VAL A 350 -5.35 17.51 -2.87
C VAL A 350 -6.54 18.13 -3.60
N PRO A 351 -6.42 18.56 -4.87
CA PRO A 351 -7.58 18.96 -5.67
C PRO A 351 -8.67 17.88 -5.76
N LEU A 352 -8.30 16.61 -6.01
CA LEU A 352 -9.26 15.51 -6.10
C LEU A 352 -10.05 15.33 -4.79
N ILE A 353 -9.37 15.41 -3.65
CA ILE A 353 -10.00 15.33 -2.33
C ILE A 353 -10.94 16.52 -2.13
N VAL A 354 -10.47 17.75 -2.34
CA VAL A 354 -11.29 18.96 -2.16
C VAL A 354 -12.52 18.94 -3.06
N ASP A 355 -12.36 18.64 -4.34
CA ASP A 355 -13.46 18.59 -5.30
C ASP A 355 -14.51 17.53 -4.88
N THR A 356 -14.05 16.37 -4.42
CA THR A 356 -14.93 15.29 -3.95
C THR A 356 -15.63 15.68 -2.65
N THR A 357 -14.93 16.28 -1.69
CA THR A 357 -15.52 16.81 -0.45
C THR A 357 -16.65 17.78 -0.76
N PHE A 358 -16.42 18.76 -1.63
CA PHE A 358 -17.45 19.75 -1.96
C PHE A 358 -18.57 19.18 -2.85
N ALA A 359 -18.30 18.15 -3.66
CA ALA A 359 -19.35 17.42 -4.35
C ALA A 359 -20.31 16.72 -3.36
N LEU A 360 -19.77 16.15 -2.28
CA LEU A 360 -20.57 15.56 -1.20
C LEU A 360 -21.36 16.63 -0.43
N VAL A 361 -20.74 17.75 -0.08
CA VAL A 361 -21.41 18.88 0.58
C VAL A 361 -22.55 19.43 -0.29
N ARG A 362 -22.35 19.51 -1.61
CA ARG A 362 -23.40 19.92 -2.56
C ARG A 362 -24.60 18.98 -2.58
N ALA A 363 -24.38 17.69 -2.35
CA ALA A 363 -25.46 16.70 -2.31
C ALA A 363 -26.25 16.71 -0.99
N LEU A 364 -25.83 17.49 0.02
CA LEU A 364 -26.60 17.68 1.26
C LEU A 364 -27.82 18.60 1.03
N PRO A 365 -28.91 18.45 1.82
CA PRO A 365 -30.09 19.31 1.74
C PRO A 365 -29.74 20.81 1.89
N GLU A 366 -30.44 21.66 1.13
CA GLU A 366 -30.27 23.12 1.17
C GLU A 366 -31.01 23.77 2.35
N GLU A 367 -32.09 23.14 2.82
CA GLU A 367 -32.85 23.64 3.96
C GLU A 367 -32.03 23.54 5.25
N PRO A 368 -32.17 24.50 6.20
CA PRO A 368 -31.52 24.41 7.49
C PRO A 368 -31.84 23.08 8.15
N MET A 369 -30.80 22.30 8.47
CA MET A 369 -30.94 21.03 9.19
C MET A 369 -31.43 21.30 10.62
N THR A 370 -32.74 21.46 10.76
CA THR A 370 -33.42 21.66 12.03
C THR A 370 -33.98 20.30 12.49
N GLY A 371 -33.55 19.83 13.67
CA GLY A 371 -33.88 18.49 14.16
C GLY A 371 -32.77 17.45 13.91
N GLU A 372 -33.07 16.18 14.13
CA GLU A 372 -32.12 15.08 13.89
C GLU A 372 -31.98 14.82 12.37
N PRO A 373 -30.76 14.92 11.81
CA PRO A 373 -30.53 14.68 10.38
C PRO A 373 -30.72 13.21 10.03
N ALA A 374 -31.27 12.93 8.84
CA ALA A 374 -31.39 11.58 8.31
C ALA A 374 -30.01 10.89 8.23
N GLY A 375 -29.94 9.57 8.41
CA GLY A 375 -28.68 8.81 8.37
C GLY A 375 -27.89 8.97 7.07
N SER A 376 -28.53 9.22 5.92
CA SER A 376 -27.85 9.55 4.65
C SER A 376 -27.07 10.85 4.71
N THR A 377 -27.64 11.84 5.40
CA THR A 377 -27.06 13.16 5.58
C THR A 377 -25.86 13.07 6.52
N VAL A 378 -26.03 12.42 7.68
CA VAL A 378 -24.93 12.17 8.64
C VAL A 378 -23.79 11.42 7.96
N ARG A 379 -24.10 10.36 7.21
CA ARG A 379 -23.12 9.59 6.45
C ARG A 379 -22.33 10.44 5.47
N THR A 380 -23.03 11.25 4.67
CA THR A 380 -22.39 12.09 3.65
C THR A 380 -21.51 13.15 4.31
N MET A 381 -21.95 13.74 5.42
CA MET A 381 -21.16 14.67 6.22
C MET A 381 -19.90 14.01 6.79
N MET A 382 -20.02 12.83 7.42
CA MET A 382 -18.86 12.11 7.97
C MET A 382 -17.81 11.80 6.90
N ILE A 383 -18.25 11.35 5.72
CA ILE A 383 -17.32 11.06 4.61
C ILE A 383 -16.66 12.35 4.12
N ALA A 384 -17.42 13.44 3.96
CA ALA A 384 -16.87 14.74 3.56
C ALA A 384 -15.85 15.27 4.57
N ASP A 385 -16.14 15.16 5.87
CA ASP A 385 -15.23 15.55 6.95
C ASP A 385 -13.95 14.72 6.91
N HIS A 386 -14.05 13.40 6.80
CA HIS A 386 -12.88 12.52 6.70
C HIS A 386 -12.01 12.83 5.47
N LEU A 387 -12.62 13.18 4.34
CA LEU A 387 -11.88 13.64 3.17
C LEU A 387 -11.17 14.97 3.44
N ALA A 388 -11.86 15.94 4.05
CA ALA A 388 -11.26 17.23 4.42
C ALA A 388 -10.07 17.07 5.39
N PHE A 389 -10.21 16.26 6.44
CA PHE A 389 -9.11 15.91 7.35
C PHE A 389 -7.98 15.17 6.62
N GLY A 390 -8.32 14.26 5.72
CA GLY A 390 -7.34 13.55 4.89
C GLY A 390 -6.51 14.49 4.00
N ALA A 391 -7.09 15.60 3.51
CA ALA A 391 -6.32 16.62 2.79
C ALA A 391 -5.31 17.32 3.71
N MET A 392 -5.70 17.62 4.96
CA MET A 392 -4.83 18.27 5.94
C MET A 392 -3.67 17.38 6.40
N GLU A 393 -3.93 16.09 6.64
CA GLU A 393 -2.89 15.11 7.05
C GLU A 393 -1.76 14.96 6.01
N ARG A 394 -2.02 15.35 4.76
CA ARG A 394 -1.03 15.31 3.67
C ARG A 394 -0.23 16.60 3.51
N VAL A 395 -0.58 17.68 4.20
CA VAL A 395 0.20 18.91 4.19
C VAL A 395 1.44 18.70 5.07
N PRO A 396 2.66 18.82 4.52
CA PRO A 396 3.86 18.69 5.34
C PRO A 396 3.89 19.80 6.40
N GLY A 397 4.02 19.42 7.68
CA GLY A 397 3.97 20.39 8.79
C GLY A 397 5.06 21.46 8.77
N ASN A 398 6.11 21.30 7.97
CA ASN A 398 7.20 22.25 7.76
C ASN A 398 7.02 23.17 6.53
N ARG A 399 5.85 23.14 5.88
CA ARG A 399 5.56 23.88 4.63
C ARG A 399 4.34 24.77 4.81
N PRO A 400 4.48 25.96 5.45
CA PRO A 400 3.35 26.85 5.72
C PRO A 400 2.63 27.31 4.44
N ASP A 401 3.34 27.43 3.32
CA ASP A 401 2.74 27.77 2.03
C ASP A 401 1.80 26.67 1.52
N ALA A 402 2.12 25.38 1.75
CA ALA A 402 1.24 24.28 1.37
C ALA A 402 -0.07 24.28 2.18
N LEU A 403 -0.03 24.74 3.43
CA LEU A 403 -1.22 24.92 4.25
C LEU A 403 -2.07 26.11 3.75
N ARG A 404 -1.42 27.21 3.36
CA ARG A 404 -2.10 28.36 2.75
C ARG A 404 -2.79 27.96 1.44
N ASP A 405 -2.09 27.24 0.57
CA ASP A 405 -2.64 26.76 -0.70
C ASP A 405 -3.87 25.85 -0.49
N LEU A 406 -3.83 24.97 0.51
CA LEU A 406 -4.99 24.14 0.88
C LEU A 406 -6.15 25.00 1.38
N ALA A 407 -5.89 25.97 2.26
CA ALA A 407 -6.92 26.86 2.79
C ALA A 407 -7.58 27.70 1.68
N GLU A 408 -6.79 28.26 0.76
CA GLU A 408 -7.29 29.02 -0.39
C GLU A 408 -8.18 28.15 -1.29
N ARG A 409 -7.80 26.89 -1.52
CA ARG A 409 -8.61 25.95 -2.32
C ARG A 409 -9.93 25.60 -1.64
N LEU A 410 -9.90 25.31 -0.34
CA LEU A 410 -11.11 25.06 0.44
C LEU A 410 -12.05 26.28 0.39
N GLN A 411 -11.49 27.50 0.52
CA GLN A 411 -12.26 28.73 0.42
C GLN A 411 -12.85 28.93 -0.97
N GLN A 412 -12.08 28.72 -2.04
CA GLN A 412 -12.57 28.84 -3.41
C GLN A 412 -13.68 27.84 -3.72
N ALA A 413 -13.53 26.59 -3.29
CA ALA A 413 -14.55 25.55 -3.49
C ALA A 413 -15.83 25.83 -2.68
N ALA A 414 -15.71 26.41 -1.48
CA ALA A 414 -16.85 26.87 -0.69
C ALA A 414 -17.60 28.01 -1.40
N LEU A 415 -16.89 29.05 -1.84
CA LEU A 415 -17.50 30.19 -2.55
C LEU A 415 -18.18 29.76 -3.85
N ALA A 416 -17.58 28.83 -4.60
CA ALA A 416 -18.19 28.27 -5.80
C ALA A 416 -19.47 27.46 -5.48
N THR A 417 -19.52 26.84 -4.31
CA THR A 417 -20.72 26.11 -3.85
C THR A 417 -21.85 27.07 -3.48
N ASP A 418 -21.53 28.19 -2.82
CA ASP A 418 -22.51 29.21 -2.48
C ASP A 418 -23.08 29.90 -3.73
N ALA A 419 -22.24 30.19 -4.72
CA ALA A 419 -22.66 30.82 -5.99
C ALA A 419 -23.55 29.94 -6.88
N ILE A 420 -23.51 28.61 -6.70
CA ILE A 420 -24.41 27.66 -7.39
C ILE A 420 -25.75 27.56 -6.66
N ARG A 421 -25.78 27.84 -5.35
CA ARG A 421 -26.96 27.73 -4.47
C ARG A 421 -27.74 29.04 -4.31
N SER A 422 -27.14 30.18 -4.66
CA SER A 422 -27.78 31.49 -4.81
C SER A 422 -28.43 31.64 -6.18
#